data_AF-A0A1A8IXS2-F1
#
_entry.id   AF-A0A1A8IXS2-F1
#
_cell.length_a   1.000
_cell.length_b   1.000
_cell.length_c   1.000
_cell.angle_alpha   90.00
_cell.angle_beta   90.00
_cell.angle_gamma   90.00
#
_symmetry.space_group_name_H-M   'P 1'
#
loop_
_entity.id
_entity.type
_entity.pdbx_description
1 polymer ?
#
loop_
_entity_poly.entity_id
_entity_poly.type
_entity_poly.pdbx_seq_one_letter_code
_entity_poly.pdbx_strand_id
1 'polypeptide(L)'
;KDEQKDFICNTEQPGCENVCFDHFFPISQVRLWALQLIMVSTPSLLVALHVAYREHREAKHKRRLYEDKGNIDGGLFCTYTISLIFKTGFEVGSLLAFYFLFNGFDMPILLQCSQSPCPNTVDCYIARATEKKIFLYIMGCTS
;
A
#
# COMPACT_ATOMS: atom_id res chain seq x y z
N LYS A 1 -1.53 9.65 -13.73
CA LYS A 1 -1.19 10.48 -14.91
C LYS A 1 0.28 10.29 -15.28
N ASP A 2 1.18 10.20 -14.31
CA ASP A 2 2.61 9.98 -14.60
C ASP A 2 2.96 8.54 -14.94
N GLU A 3 2.31 7.53 -14.33
CA GLU A 3 2.57 6.11 -14.66
C GLU A 3 2.22 5.74 -16.11
N GLN A 4 1.21 6.40 -16.68
CA GLN A 4 0.80 6.18 -18.06
C GLN A 4 1.76 6.86 -19.05
N LYS A 5 2.36 8.00 -18.68
CA LYS A 5 3.41 8.65 -19.48
C LYS A 5 4.72 7.85 -19.49
N ASP A 6 4.93 7.05 -18.44
CA ASP A 6 6.08 6.16 -18.30
C ASP A 6 5.88 4.83 -19.02
N PHE A 7 4.73 4.59 -19.65
CA PHE A 7 4.44 3.36 -20.38
C PHE A 7 4.45 3.64 -21.88
N ILE A 8 5.36 3.03 -22.63
CA ILE A 8 5.57 3.31 -24.05
C ILE A 8 5.47 2.01 -24.84
N CYS A 9 4.60 1.96 -25.86
CA CYS A 9 4.49 0.81 -26.75
C CYS A 9 5.12 1.10 -28.11
N ASN A 10 5.79 0.11 -28.72
CA ASN A 10 6.39 0.21 -30.04
C ASN A 10 5.32 0.08 -31.15
N THR A 11 4.45 1.08 -31.24
CA THR A 11 3.37 1.14 -32.24
C THR A 11 2.93 2.57 -32.49
N GLU A 12 2.58 2.89 -33.74
CA GLU A 12 1.97 4.17 -34.10
C GLU A 12 0.43 4.13 -34.03
N GLN A 13 -0.14 3.00 -33.60
CA GLN A 13 -1.59 2.82 -33.55
C GLN A 13 -2.19 3.62 -32.38
N PRO A 14 -3.09 4.58 -32.65
CA PRO A 14 -3.73 5.36 -31.59
C PRO A 14 -4.61 4.49 -30.70
N GLY A 15 -4.51 4.67 -29.39
CA GLY A 15 -5.30 3.97 -28.39
C GLY A 15 -4.76 2.59 -27.96
N CYS A 16 -3.80 2.01 -28.69
CA CYS A 16 -3.18 0.73 -28.29
C CYS A 16 -2.46 0.84 -26.94
N GLU A 17 -1.66 1.91 -26.74
CA GLU A 17 -0.97 2.18 -25.47
C GLU A 17 -1.93 2.24 -24.27
N ASN A 18 -3.08 2.92 -24.42
CA ASN A 18 -4.06 3.06 -23.36
C ASN A 18 -4.71 1.73 -22.96
N VAL A 19 -5.06 0.90 -23.95
CA VAL A 19 -5.69 -0.41 -23.67
C VAL A 19 -4.67 -1.37 -23.07
N CYS A 20 -3.43 -1.38 -23.57
CA CYS A 20 -2.37 -2.20 -23.00
C CYS A 20 -2.01 -1.76 -21.58
N PHE A 21 -1.98 -0.46 -21.30
CA PHE A 21 -1.79 0.06 -19.96
C PHE A 21 -2.90 -0.42 -19.00
N ASP A 22 -4.16 -0.30 -19.40
CA ASP A 22 -5.31 -0.73 -18.58
C ASP A 22 -5.34 -2.24 -18.36
N HIS A 23 -4.92 -3.03 -19.37
CA HIS A 23 -4.85 -4.49 -19.29
C HIS A 23 -3.80 -4.99 -18.29
N PHE A 24 -2.59 -4.40 -18.29
CA PHE A 24 -1.51 -4.80 -17.39
C PHE A 24 -1.58 -4.13 -16.01
N PHE A 25 -2.17 -2.93 -15.93
CA PHE A 25 -2.29 -2.15 -14.71
C PHE A 25 -3.75 -1.81 -14.39
N PRO A 26 -4.61 -2.81 -14.12
CA PRO A 26 -6.02 -2.58 -13.79
C PRO A 26 -6.17 -1.72 -12.52
N ILE A 27 -5.17 -1.75 -11.64
CA ILE A 27 -5.07 -0.89 -10.47
C ILE A 27 -3.68 -0.25 -10.44
N SER A 28 -3.63 1.08 -10.41
CA SER A 28 -2.37 1.82 -10.31
C SER A 28 -1.66 1.53 -8.99
N GLN A 29 -0.35 1.29 -9.05
CA GLN A 29 0.50 1.01 -7.89
C GLN A 29 0.38 2.10 -6.82
N VAL A 30 0.34 3.38 -7.22
CA VAL A 30 0.19 4.52 -6.29
C VAL A 30 -1.10 4.45 -5.46
N ARG A 31 -2.21 3.98 -6.05
CA ARG A 31 -3.48 3.85 -5.33
C ARG A 31 -3.42 2.73 -4.30
N LEU A 32 -2.79 1.61 -4.62
CA LEU A 32 -2.60 0.52 -3.66
C LEU A 32 -1.70 0.95 -2.49
N TRP A 33 -0.61 1.68 -2.76
CA TRP A 33 0.22 2.26 -1.70
C TRP A 33 -0.52 3.29 -0.85
N ALA A 34 -1.35 4.14 -1.46
CA ALA A 34 -2.16 5.10 -0.70
C ALA A 34 -3.14 4.38 0.24
N LEU A 35 -3.80 3.33 -0.25
CA LEU A 35 -4.68 2.49 0.58
C LEU A 35 -3.90 1.80 1.70
N GLN A 36 -2.71 1.26 1.40
CA GLN A 36 -1.83 0.65 2.40
C GLN A 36 -1.43 1.65 3.50
N LEU A 37 -1.00 2.87 3.14
CA LEU A 37 -0.64 3.91 4.11
C LEU A 37 -1.82 4.31 4.99
N ILE A 38 -3.03 4.41 4.44
CA ILE A 38 -4.25 4.69 5.20
C ILE A 38 -4.54 3.54 6.17
N MET A 39 -4.49 2.29 5.70
CA MET A 39 -4.77 1.12 6.53
C MET A 39 -3.73 0.93 7.64
N VAL A 40 -2.46 1.21 7.39
CA VAL A 40 -1.36 1.11 8.36
C VAL A 40 -1.37 2.24 9.39
N SER A 41 -1.77 3.45 8.99
CA SER A 41 -1.86 4.61 9.89
C SER A 41 -3.09 4.56 10.80
N THR A 42 -4.19 3.93 10.35
CA THR A 42 -5.47 3.90 11.10
C THR A 42 -5.33 3.28 12.51
N PRO A 43 -4.69 2.10 12.71
CA PRO A 43 -4.48 1.54 14.05
C PRO A 43 -3.65 2.46 14.96
N SER A 44 -2.59 3.07 14.43
CA SER A 44 -1.75 4.00 15.20
C SER A 44 -2.52 5.24 15.65
N LEU A 45 -3.36 5.81 14.77
CA LEU A 45 -4.23 6.93 15.11
C LEU A 45 -5.30 6.54 16.13
N LEU A 46 -5.87 5.34 16.04
CA LEU A 46 -6.84 4.83 17.01
C LEU A 46 -6.21 4.67 18.41
N VAL A 47 -4.98 4.16 18.51
CA VAL A 47 -4.27 4.08 19.80
C VAL A 47 -3.97 5.47 20.36
N ALA A 48 -3.48 6.40 19.53
CA ALA A 48 -3.21 7.77 19.96
C ALA A 48 -4.50 8.46 20.43
N LEU A 49 -5.60 8.28 19.71
CA LEU A 49 -6.92 8.78 20.07
C LEU A 49 -7.43 8.14 21.37
N HIS A 50 -7.22 6.84 21.56
CA HIS A 50 -7.61 6.13 22.79
C HIS A 50 -6.85 6.67 24.00
N VAL A 51 -5.54 6.91 23.87
CA VAL A 51 -4.73 7.54 24.92
C VAL A 51 -5.20 8.97 25.21
N ALA A 52 -5.37 9.80 24.19
CA ALA A 52 -5.85 11.18 24.34
C ALA A 52 -7.25 11.24 24.96
N TYR A 53 -8.15 10.35 24.54
CA TYR A 53 -9.50 10.23 25.11
C TYR A 53 -9.45 9.85 26.58
N ARG A 54 -8.58 8.90 26.96
CA ARG A 54 -8.38 8.48 28.34
C ARG A 54 -7.87 9.63 29.20
N GLU A 55 -6.85 10.35 28.75
CA GLU A 55 -6.32 11.53 29.46
C GLU A 55 -7.37 12.62 29.64
N HIS A 56 -8.14 12.94 28.59
CA HIS A 56 -9.20 13.93 28.65
C HIS A 56 -10.31 13.55 29.65
N ARG A 57 -10.64 12.25 29.73
CA ARG A 57 -11.65 11.74 30.68
C ARG A 57 -11.17 11.81 32.12
N GLU A 58 -9.90 11.47 32.38
CA GLU A 58 -9.28 11.59 33.71
C GLU A 58 -9.23 13.05 34.17
N ALA A 59 -8.87 13.98 33.29
CA ALA A 59 -8.86 15.42 33.58
C ALA A 59 -10.27 15.96 33.93
N LYS A 60 -11.29 15.55 33.17
CA LYS A 60 -12.68 15.96 33.40
C LYS A 60 -13.26 15.43 34.72
N HIS A 61 -12.95 14.19 35.08
CA HIS A 61 -13.51 13.55 36.27
C HIS A 61 -12.66 13.77 37.54
N LYS A 62 -11.47 14.39 37.44
CA LYS A 62 -10.49 14.58 38.54
C LYS A 62 -10.23 13.31 39.36
N ARG A 63 -10.42 12.14 38.75
CA ARG A 63 -10.27 10.83 39.37
C ARG A 63 -9.32 10.02 38.50
N ARG A 64 -8.24 9.50 39.08
CA ARG A 64 -7.43 8.46 38.43
C ARG A 64 -8.29 7.20 38.37
N LEU A 65 -8.93 6.98 37.22
CA LEU A 65 -9.77 5.79 36.96
C LEU A 65 -8.92 4.55 36.67
N TYR A 66 -7.64 4.75 36.37
CA TYR A 66 -6.65 3.72 36.20
C TYR A 66 -5.49 3.97 37.18
N GLU A 67 -5.14 2.93 37.94
CA GLU A 67 -4.01 2.93 38.86
C GLU A 67 -2.76 2.49 38.09
N ASP A 68 -1.70 3.27 38.27
CA ASP A 68 -0.33 3.03 37.82
C ASP A 68 0.06 3.49 36.40
N LYS A 69 0.98 4.47 36.37
CA LYS A 69 1.63 5.01 35.15
C LYS A 69 2.94 4.28 34.82
N GLY A 70 3.40 3.37 35.68
CA GLY A 70 4.72 2.73 35.61
C GLY A 70 4.67 1.27 35.13
N ASN A 71 3.58 0.57 35.37
CA ASN A 71 3.31 -0.74 34.79
C ASN A 71 2.42 -0.55 33.55
N ILE A 72 2.77 -1.15 32.41
CA ILE A 72 1.93 -1.03 31.22
C ILE A 72 0.58 -1.67 31.54
N ASP A 73 -0.43 -0.84 31.81
CA ASP A 73 -1.79 -1.28 32.10
C ASP A 73 -2.21 -2.34 31.09
N GLY A 74 -2.66 -3.50 31.57
CA GLY A 74 -3.04 -4.61 30.69
C GLY A 74 -4.04 -4.20 29.60
N GLY A 75 -4.89 -3.20 29.87
CA GLY A 75 -5.79 -2.62 28.87
C GLY A 75 -5.08 -1.80 27.77
N LEU A 76 -4.11 -0.95 28.13
CA LEU A 76 -3.33 -0.19 27.15
C LEU A 76 -2.40 -1.11 26.36
N PHE A 77 -1.73 -2.05 27.04
CA PHE A 77 -0.94 -3.09 26.38
C PHE A 77 -1.79 -3.91 25.41
N CYS A 78 -2.99 -4.34 25.83
CA CYS A 78 -3.91 -5.09 24.96
C CYS A 78 -4.30 -4.28 23.72
N THR A 79 -4.68 -3.00 23.87
CA THR A 79 -4.98 -2.15 22.70
C THR A 79 -3.79 -1.98 21.77
N TYR A 80 -2.59 -1.83 22.33
CA TYR A 80 -1.35 -1.68 21.57
C TYR A 80 -0.98 -2.98 20.83
N THR A 81 -1.04 -4.12 21.51
CA THR A 81 -0.79 -5.45 20.92
C THR A 81 -1.79 -5.77 19.83
N ILE A 82 -3.09 -5.52 20.03
CA ILE A 82 -4.11 -5.71 19.00
C ILE A 82 -3.83 -4.80 17.80
N SER A 83 -3.54 -3.51 18.03
CA SER A 83 -3.17 -2.57 16.97
C SER A 83 -1.94 -3.04 16.19
N LEU A 84 -0.94 -3.61 16.87
CA LEU A 84 0.27 -4.12 16.24
C LEU A 84 -0.05 -5.33 15.36
N ILE A 85 -0.86 -6.27 15.85
CA ILE A 85 -1.30 -7.43 15.07
C ILE A 85 -2.07 -7.00 13.82
N PHE A 86 -3.00 -6.05 13.95
CA PHE A 86 -3.72 -5.52 12.78
C PHE A 86 -2.79 -4.82 11.81
N LYS A 87 -1.85 -4.01 12.30
CA LYS A 87 -0.87 -3.32 11.47
C LYS A 87 -0.02 -4.31 10.66
N THR A 88 0.62 -5.26 11.33
CA THR A 88 1.44 -6.29 10.67
C THR A 88 0.59 -7.17 9.74
N GLY A 89 -0.63 -7.50 10.13
CA GLY A 89 -1.56 -8.27 9.31
C GLY A 89 -1.96 -7.55 8.02
N PHE A 90 -2.24 -6.24 8.08
CA PHE A 90 -2.53 -5.44 6.89
C PHE A 90 -1.30 -5.25 6.00
N GLU A 91 -0.11 -5.07 6.57
CA GLU A 91 1.14 -4.97 5.81
C GLU A 91 1.42 -6.28 5.05
N VAL A 92 1.45 -7.42 5.75
CA VAL A 92 1.68 -8.73 5.13
C VAL A 92 0.57 -9.06 4.13
N GLY A 93 -0.70 -8.80 4.47
CA GLY A 93 -1.84 -9.03 3.60
C GLY A 93 -1.76 -8.20 2.31
N SER A 94 -1.36 -6.94 2.41
CA SER A 94 -1.16 -6.08 1.23
C SER A 94 -0.01 -6.58 0.37
N LEU A 95 1.13 -6.96 0.95
CA LEU A 95 2.27 -7.54 0.22
C LEU A 95 1.91 -8.83 -0.51
N LEU A 96 1.16 -9.73 0.14
CA LEU A 96 0.65 -10.94 -0.50
C LEU A 96 -0.31 -10.61 -1.64
N ALA A 97 -1.23 -9.66 -1.45
CA ALA A 97 -2.14 -9.23 -2.51
C ALA A 97 -1.36 -8.66 -3.72
N PHE A 98 -0.33 -7.85 -3.48
CA PHE A 98 0.58 -7.38 -4.53
C PHE A 98 1.27 -8.54 -5.24
N TYR A 99 1.83 -9.49 -4.51
CA TYR A 99 2.50 -10.65 -5.09
C TYR A 99 1.58 -11.45 -6.02
N PHE A 100 0.33 -11.69 -5.59
CA PHE A 100 -0.66 -12.40 -6.41
C PHE A 100 -1.18 -11.57 -7.59
N LEU A 101 -1.42 -10.27 -7.41
CA LEU A 101 -1.94 -9.39 -8.47
C LEU A 101 -0.91 -9.14 -9.58
N PHE A 102 0.37 -9.01 -9.21
CA PHE A 102 1.45 -8.70 -10.15
C PHE A 102 2.27 -9.93 -10.55
N ASN A 103 1.80 -11.14 -10.20
CA ASN A 103 2.40 -12.42 -10.60
C ASN A 103 3.90 -12.54 -10.24
N GLY A 104 4.31 -11.93 -9.12
CA GLY A 104 5.69 -11.93 -8.62
C GLY A 104 6.18 -10.59 -8.07
N PHE A 105 7.42 -10.60 -7.55
CA PHE A 105 8.18 -9.39 -7.14
C PHE A 105 9.05 -8.82 -8.28
N ASP A 106 9.06 -9.50 -9.44
CA ASP A 106 9.83 -9.06 -10.60
C ASP A 106 8.92 -8.34 -11.59
N MET A 107 9.13 -7.03 -11.72
CA MET A 107 8.43 -6.21 -12.69
C MET A 107 9.18 -6.30 -14.02
N PRO A 108 8.68 -7.03 -15.03
CA PRO A 108 9.37 -7.17 -16.29
C PRO A 108 9.43 -5.80 -17.00
N ILE A 109 10.62 -5.46 -17.50
CA ILE A 109 10.85 -4.19 -18.22
C ILE A 109 10.10 -4.17 -19.56
N LEU A 110 9.82 -5.35 -20.12
CA LEU A 110 9.15 -5.58 -21.39
C LEU A 110 7.86 -6.38 -21.16
N LEU A 111 6.75 -5.88 -21.69
CA LEU A 111 5.43 -6.52 -21.69
C LEU A 111 4.94 -6.67 -23.12
N GLN A 112 4.45 -7.85 -23.48
CA GLN A 112 3.92 -8.13 -24.82
C GLN A 112 2.40 -8.08 -24.82
N CYS A 113 1.83 -7.13 -25.57
CA CYS A 113 0.39 -6.88 -25.60
C CYS A 113 -0.23 -7.28 -26.93
N SER A 114 -1.39 -7.95 -26.91
CA SER A 114 -2.16 -8.34 -28.11
C SER A 114 -3.63 -7.87 -28.04
N GLN A 115 -3.92 -6.81 -27.28
CA GLN A 115 -5.29 -6.32 -27.10
C GLN A 115 -5.76 -5.44 -28.26
N SER A 116 -7.06 -5.48 -28.60
CA SER A 116 -7.64 -4.54 -29.57
C SER A 116 -7.58 -3.10 -29.03
N PRO A 117 -7.13 -2.07 -29.78
CA PRO A 117 -7.01 -1.98 -31.24
C PRO A 117 -5.59 -2.23 -31.80
N CYS A 118 -4.71 -2.93 -31.09
CA CYS A 118 -3.34 -3.18 -31.54
C CYS A 118 -3.33 -4.11 -32.78
N PRO A 119 -2.53 -3.79 -33.83
CA PRO A 119 -2.57 -4.52 -35.10
C PRO A 119 -1.91 -5.91 -35.03
N ASN A 120 -0.93 -6.08 -34.14
CA ASN A 120 -0.20 -7.32 -33.88
C ASN A 120 0.21 -7.32 -32.40
N THR A 121 0.95 -8.34 -31.97
CA THR A 121 1.62 -8.32 -30.67
C THR A 121 2.65 -7.20 -30.64
N VAL A 122 2.43 -6.20 -29.78
CA VAL A 122 3.33 -5.05 -29.61
C VAL A 122 4.13 -5.16 -28.33
N ASP A 123 5.36 -4.69 -28.40
CA ASP A 123 6.27 -4.60 -27.27
C ASP A 123 6.03 -3.28 -26.53
N CYS A 124 5.67 -3.35 -25.26
CA CYS A 124 5.49 -2.21 -24.38
C CYS A 124 6.53 -2.20 -23.27
N TYR A 125 7.02 -1.01 -22.95
CA TYR A 125 8.12 -0.77 -22.02
C TYR A 125 7.63 0.09 -20.86
N ILE A 126 8.06 -0.25 -19.65
CA ILE A 126 7.80 0.55 -18.44
C ILE A 126 9.07 1.31 -18.10
N ALA A 127 9.04 2.63 -18.22
CA ALA A 127 10.11 3.51 -17.77
C ALA A 127 10.27 3.40 -16.24
N ARG A 128 11.53 3.40 -15.77
CA ARG A 128 11.90 3.36 -14.35
C ARG A 128 11.39 2.14 -13.57
N ALA A 129 11.22 0.99 -14.22
CA ALA A 129 10.84 -0.26 -13.56
C ALA A 129 11.76 -0.63 -12.38
N THR A 130 13.06 -0.31 -12.47
CA THR A 130 14.04 -0.52 -11.40
C THR A 130 13.81 0.39 -10.18
N GLU A 131 13.46 1.66 -10.36
CA GLU A 131 13.13 2.57 -9.26
C GLU A 131 11.85 2.11 -8.54
N LYS A 132 10.83 1.70 -9.30
CA LYS A 132 9.59 1.14 -8.74
C LYS A 132 9.84 -0.14 -7.95
N LYS A 133 10.74 -1.01 -8.42
CA LYS A 133 11.17 -2.24 -7.72
C LYS A 133 11.93 -1.92 -6.43
N ILE A 134 12.86 -0.95 -6.47
CA ILE A 134 13.61 -0.51 -5.28
C ILE A 134 12.66 0.09 -4.24
N PHE A 135 11.71 0.93 -4.65
CA PHE A 135 10.73 1.51 -3.73
C PHE A 135 9.85 0.45 -3.07
N LEU A 136 9.40 -0.56 -3.83
CA LEU A 136 8.68 -1.72 -3.31
C LEU A 136 9.52 -2.50 -2.29
N TYR A 137 10.80 -2.75 -2.59
CA TYR A 137 11.69 -3.47 -1.69
C TYR A 137 11.98 -2.69 -0.41
N ILE A 138 12.27 -1.39 -0.52
CA ILE A 138 12.46 -0.52 0.65
C ILE A 138 11.20 -0.53 1.51
N MET A 139 10.03 -0.32 0.92
CA MET A 139 8.80 -0.27 1.72
C MET A 139 8.49 -1.61 2.38
N GLY A 140 8.68 -2.73 1.69
CA GLY A 140 8.51 -4.07 2.28
C GLY A 140 9.56 -4.43 3.34
N CYS A 141 10.75 -3.83 3.30
CA CYS A 141 11.79 -4.02 4.33
C CYS A 141 11.64 -3.08 5.53
N THR A 142 11.04 -1.90 5.33
CA THR A 142 10.86 -0.89 6.39
C THR A 142 9.55 -1.04 7.17
N SER A 143 8.58 -1.81 6.65
CA SER A 143 7.38 -2.24 7.37
C SER A 143 7.71 -3.36 8.36
#